data_AF-A0A2K3K2T1-F1
#
_entry.id   AF-A0A2K3K2T1-F1
#
_cell.length_a   1.000
_cell.length_b   1.000
_cell.length_c   1.000
_cell.angle_alpha   90.00
_cell.angle_beta   90.00
_cell.angle_gamma   90.00
#
_symmetry.space_group_name_H-M   'P 1'
#
loop_
_entity.id
_entity.type
_entity.pdbx_description
1 polymer ?
#
loop_
_entity_poly.entity_id
_entity_poly.type
_entity_poly.pdbx_seq_one_letter_code
_entity_poly.pdbx_strand_id
1 'polypeptide(L)' 'MAGRYYITEYLGSAAFSRVVQAHDLQMGIDVCLKIIKNDKDFFDQSLDEIKLLKLVNKHDPGDKHHILRLYDYFYHQ' A
#
# COMPACT_ATOMS: atom_id res chain seq x y z
N MET A 1 -3.16 -11.69 -6.63
CA MET A 1 -4.52 -11.45 -6.08
C MET A 1 -5.32 -12.74 -5.90
N ALA A 2 -4.68 -13.83 -5.46
CA ALA A 2 -5.35 -15.10 -5.28
C ALA A 2 -5.90 -15.18 -3.84
N GLY A 3 -7.00 -14.49 -3.57
CA GLY A 3 -7.92 -14.81 -2.46
C GLY A 3 -8.13 -13.74 -1.38
N ARG A 4 -7.19 -12.82 -1.13
CA ARG A 4 -7.35 -11.79 -0.07
C ARG A 4 -7.92 -10.46 -0.57
N TYR A 5 -7.36 -9.90 -1.62
CA TYR A 5 -7.77 -8.57 -2.10
C TYR A 5 -8.60 -8.69 -3.38
N TYR A 6 -9.83 -8.18 -3.35
CA TYR A 6 -10.69 -8.07 -4.51
C TYR A 6 -10.65 -6.63 -5.05
N ILE A 7 -10.09 -6.40 -6.24
CA ILE A 7 -10.06 -5.04 -6.83
C ILE A 7 -11.49 -4.59 -7.12
N THR A 8 -11.85 -3.41 -6.65
CA THR A 8 -13.17 -2.80 -6.92
C THR A 8 -13.08 -1.66 -7.91
N GLU A 9 -12.07 -0.79 -7.80
CA GLU A 9 -12.00 0.44 -8.60
C GLU A 9 -10.55 0.86 -8.87
N TYR A 10 -10.33 1.51 -10.02
CA TYR A 10 -9.07 2.19 -10.29
C TYR A 10 -9.11 3.62 -9.75
N LEU A 11 -8.17 3.96 -8.86
CA LEU A 11 -8.13 5.27 -8.21
C LEU A 11 -7.20 6.26 -8.93
N GLY A 12 -6.13 5.77 -9.55
CA GLY A 12 -5.19 6.65 -10.24
C GLY A 12 -3.84 6.01 -10.54
N SER A 13 -2.96 6.78 -11.18
CA SER A 13 -1.58 6.39 -11.43
C SER A 13 -0.64 7.57 -11.25
N ALA A 14 0.57 7.23 -10.84
CA ALA A 14 1.72 8.11 -10.82
C ALA A 14 2.75 7.57 -11.82
N ALA A 15 3.85 8.31 -12.02
CA ALA A 15 4.91 7.94 -12.96
C ALA A 15 5.41 6.49 -12.79
N PHE A 16 5.47 5.99 -11.56
CA PHE A 16 6.05 4.70 -11.19
C PHE A 16 5.08 3.72 -10.49
N SER A 17 3.81 4.10 -10.29
CA SER A 17 2.84 3.24 -9.60
C SER A 17 1.43 3.38 -10.15
N ARG A 18 0.62 2.34 -9.97
CA ARG A 18 -0.84 2.40 -10.13
C ARG A 18 -1.49 2.21 -8.78
N VAL A 19 -2.63 2.82 -8.58
CA VAL A 19 -3.37 2.77 -7.31
C VAL A 19 -4.78 2.30 -7.61
N VAL A 20 -5.23 1.29 -6.88
CA VAL A 20 -6.57 0.72 -6.98
C VAL A 20 -7.20 0.65 -5.59
N GLN A 21 -8.51 0.78 -5.54
CA GLN A 21 -9.29 0.35 -4.39
C GLN A 21 -9.46 -1.17 -4.47
N ALA A 22 -9.34 -1.83 -3.32
CA ALA A 22 -9.65 -3.23 -3.19
C ALA A 22 -10.36 -3.49 -1.86
N HIS A 23 -11.21 -4.51 -1.82
CA HIS A 23 -11.78 -5.03 -0.59
C HIS A 23 -10.84 -6.10 -0.02
N ASP A 24 -10.35 -5.90 1.21
CA ASP A 24 -9.57 -6.91 1.94
C ASP A 24 -10.53 -7.92 2.59
N LEU A 25 -10.63 -9.11 2.00
CA LEU A 25 -11.53 -10.18 2.42
C LEU A 25 -11.16 -10.78 3.79
N GLN A 26 -9.95 -10.54 4.31
CA GLN A 26 -9.58 -10.97 5.67
C GLN A 26 -10.00 -9.96 6.73
N MET A 27 -9.82 -8.67 6.45
CA MET A 27 -10.16 -7.60 7.39
C MET A 27 -11.62 -7.12 7.26
N GLY A 28 -12.27 -7.42 6.13
CA GLY A 28 -13.63 -6.96 5.83
C GLY A 28 -13.73 -5.46 5.58
N ILE A 29 -12.64 -4.82 5.13
CA ILE A 29 -12.56 -3.37 4.92
C ILE A 29 -12.07 -3.05 3.51
N ASP A 30 -12.44 -1.87 3.02
CA ASP A 30 -11.87 -1.31 1.80
C ASP A 30 -10.48 -0.73 2.08
N VAL A 31 -9.55 -1.01 1.17
CA VAL A 31 -8.16 -0.59 1.23
C VAL A 31 -7.72 0.02 -0.10
N CYS A 32 -6.68 0.84 -0.01
CA CYS A 32 -5.97 1.37 -1.16
C CYS A 32 -4.70 0.55 -1.41
N LEU A 33 -4.58 -0.05 -2.60
CA LEU A 33 -3.39 -0.81 -3.01
C LEU A 33 -2.56 0.02 -4.00
N LYS A 34 -1.34 0.38 -3.56
CA LYS A 34 -0.32 1.00 -4.41
C LYS A 34 0.55 -0.09 -5.04
N ILE A 35 0.41 -0.28 -6.34
CA ILE A 35 1.14 -1.27 -7.15
C ILE A 35 2.33 -0.58 -7.81
N ILE A 36 3.54 -0.95 -7.41
CA ILE A 36 4.78 -0.41 -7.96
C ILE A 36 5.13 -1.14 -9.26
N LYS A 37 5.59 -0.40 -10.28
CA LYS A 37 6.07 -1.00 -11.54
C LYS A 37 7.28 -1.90 -11.26
N ASN A 38 7.41 -3.00 -12.00
CA ASN A 38 8.54 -3.92 -11.89
C ASN A 38 9.80 -3.35 -12.56
N ASP A 39 10.35 -2.31 -11.93
CA ASP A 39 11.61 -1.66 -12.26
C ASP A 39 12.43 -1.59 -10.98
N LYS A 40 13.74 -1.88 -11.09
CA LYS A 40 14.61 -2.02 -9.92
C LYS A 40 14.67 -0.73 -9.10
N ASP A 41 14.78 0.42 -9.75
CA ASP A 41 14.96 1.70 -9.05
C ASP A 41 13.68 2.07 -8.30
N PHE A 42 12.51 1.82 -8.91
CA PHE A 42 11.23 2.06 -8.25
C PHE A 42 10.95 1.06 -7.12
N PHE A 43 11.39 -0.17 -7.28
CA PHE A 43 11.32 -1.17 -6.22
C PHE A 43 12.16 -0.74 -5.01
N ASP A 44 13.43 -0.37 -5.22
CA ASP A 44 14.32 0.06 -4.14
C ASP A 44 13.78 1.32 -3.43
N GLN A 45 13.27 2.30 -4.18
CA GLN A 45 12.60 3.48 -3.61
C GLN A 45 11.36 3.12 -2.78
N SER A 46 10.57 2.14 -3.22
CA SER A 46 9.37 1.71 -2.48
C SER A 46 9.72 1.06 -1.14
N LEU A 47 10.88 0.41 -1.03
CA LEU A 47 11.34 -0.14 0.25
C LEU A 47 11.66 0.97 1.26
N ASP A 48 12.21 2.09 0.80
CA ASP A 48 12.49 3.23 1.67
C ASP A 48 11.20 3.93 2.10
N GLU A 49 10.21 4.05 1.21
CA GLU A 49 8.85 4.53 1.56
C GLU A 49 8.22 3.64 2.64
N ILE A 50 8.27 2.32 2.49
CA ILE A 50 7.76 1.36 3.47
C ILE A 50 8.48 1.51 4.82
N LYS A 51 9.82 1.60 4.83
CA LYS A 51 10.61 1.75 6.06
C LYS A 51 10.23 3.04 6.79
N LEU A 52 10.16 4.16 6.07
CA LEU A 52 9.80 5.46 6.63
C LEU A 52 8.38 5.42 7.19
N LEU A 53 7.41 4.92 6.42
CA LEU A 53 6.01 4.90 6.82
C LEU A 53 5.78 4.00 8.05
N LYS A 54 6.44 2.84 8.11
CA LYS A 54 6.44 1.98 9.31
C LYS A 54 7.02 2.67 10.53
N LEU A 55 8.14 3.38 10.36
CA LEU A 55 8.78 4.10 11.44
C LEU A 55 7.84 5.17 12.03
N VAL A 56 7.23 5.99 11.18
CA VAL A 56 6.33 7.05 11.65
C VAL A 56 5.02 6.50 12.21
N ASN A 57 4.44 5.45 11.61
CA ASN A 57 3.24 4.79 12.14
C ASN A 57 3.49 4.18 13.52
N LYS A 58 4.68 3.61 13.76
CA LYS A 58 5.09 3.11 15.08
C LYS A 58 5.14 4.19 16.16
N HIS A 59 5.50 5.42 15.79
CA HIS A 59 5.57 6.57 16.71
C HIS A 59 4.23 7.31 16.86
N ASP A 60 3.22 6.96 16.06
CA ASP A 60 1.87 7.54 16.14
C ASP A 60 0.79 6.46 16.19
N PRO A 61 0.76 5.58 17.22
CA PRO A 61 -0.17 4.45 17.26
C PRO A 61 -1.65 4.86 17.42
N GLY A 62 -1.91 6.07 17.92
CA GLY A 62 -3.26 6.58 18.18
C GLY A 62 -3.83 7.47 17.08
N ASP A 63 -3.18 7.52 15.91
CA ASP A 63 -3.58 8.36 14.78
C ASP A 63 -3.78 9.85 15.10
N LYS A 64 -2.87 10.39 15.92
CA LYS A 64 -2.96 11.77 16.41
C LYS A 64 -2.35 12.78 15.44
N HIS A 65 -1.56 12.31 14.48
CA HIS A 65 -0.84 13.16 13.53
C HIS A 65 -1.34 13.00 12.09
N HIS A 66 -2.46 12.29 11.90
CA HIS A 66 -3.10 12.09 10.59
C HIS A 66 -2.16 11.52 9.52
N ILE A 67 -1.30 10.60 9.93
CA ILE A 67 -0.34 9.94 9.05
C ILE A 67 -1.01 8.73 8.40
N LEU A 68 -0.80 8.57 7.09
CA LEU A 68 -1.27 7.41 6.34
C LEU A 68 -0.87 6.10 7.04
N ARG A 69 -1.82 5.17 7.16
CA ARG A 69 -1.62 3.87 7.81
C ARG A 69 -1.24 2.81 6.79
N LEU A 70 -0.05 2.24 6.93
CA LEU A 70 0.36 1.07 6.17
C LEU A 70 -0.22 -0.18 6.82
N TYR A 71 -1.18 -0.83 6.16
CA TYR A 71 -1.76 -2.10 6.62
C TYR A 71 -0.82 -3.28 6.36
N ASP A 72 -0.31 -3.39 5.13
CA ASP A 72 0.53 -4.51 4.71
C ASP A 72 1.34 -4.14 3.47
N TYR A 73 2.32 -4.98 3.11
CA TYR A 73 3.05 -4.93 1.85
C TYR A 73 3.43 -6.35 1.42
N PHE A 74 3.34 -6.65 0.14
CA PHE A 74 3.64 -7.99 -0.38
C PHE A 74 4.11 -7.93 -1.82
N TYR A 75 4.72 -9.03 -2.26
CA TYR A 75 5.15 -9.25 -3.64
C TYR A 75 4.08 -10.04 -4.38
N HIS A 76 3.81 -9.67 -5.64
CA HIS A 76 2.92 -10.40 -6.53
C HIS A 76 3.61 -10.60 -7.88
N GLN A 77 3.62 -11.85 -8.33
CA GLN A 77 4.06 -12.27 -9.66
C GLN A 77 2.86 -12.46 -10.58
#